data_AF-A0A962XEA3-F1
#
_entry.id   AF-A0A962XEA3-F1
#
_cell.length_a   1.000
_cell.length_b   1.000
_cell.length_c   1.000
_cell.angle_alpha   90.00
_cell.angle_beta   90.00
_cell.angle_gamma   90.00
#
_symmetry.space_group_name_H-M   'P 1'
#
loop_
_entity.id
_entity.type
_entity.pdbx_description
1 polymer ?
#
loop_
_entity_poly.entity_id
_entity_poly.type
_entity_poly.pdbx_seq_one_letter_code
_entity_poly.pdbx_strand_id
1 'polypeptide(L)' 'MTELQRFALSRLEGFGWSIAFVRRAPFQEPLIVLADPSGHRHGVLLDDGSLDSSGSLQLRG' A
#
# COMPACT_ATOMS: atom_id res chain seq x y z
N MET A 1 -1.04 -4.13 11.59
CA MET A 1 -0.29 -4.82 10.52
C MET A 1 -0.29 -6.31 10.82
N THR A 2 -0.90 -7.11 9.94
CA THR A 2 -1.01 -8.56 10.06
C THR A 2 0.27 -9.27 9.61
N GLU A 3 0.38 -10.58 9.85
CA GLU A 3 1.50 -11.38 9.34
C GLU A 3 1.48 -11.50 7.81
N LEU A 4 0.29 -11.67 7.21
CA LEU A 4 0.11 -11.69 5.76
C LEU A 4 0.55 -10.37 5.12
N GLN A 5 0.20 -9.23 5.74
CA GLN A 5 0.69 -7.92 5.31
C GLN A 5 2.22 -7.82 5.37
N ARG A 6 2.85 -8.31 6.44
CA ARG A 6 4.31 -8.27 6.58
C ARG A 6 5.01 -9.11 5.51
N PHE A 7 4.45 -10.28 5.21
CA PHE A 7 4.96 -11.16 4.16
C PHE A 7 4.78 -10.56 2.76
N ALA A 8 3.60 -10.01 2.47
CA ALA A 8 3.32 -9.34 1.20
C ALA A 8 4.20 -8.11 1.01
N LEU A 9 4.38 -7.29 2.05
CA LEU A 9 5.26 -6.14 2.04
C LEU A 9 6.70 -6.53 1.67
N SER A 10 7.26 -7.55 2.32
CA SER A 10 8.62 -8.02 2.03
C SER A 10 8.81 -8.45 0.57
N ARG A 11 7.79 -9.07 -0.04
CA ARG A 11 7.81 -9.37 -1.49
C ARG A 11 7.72 -8.11 -2.34
N LEU A 12 6.80 -7.21 -2.02
CA LEU A 12 6.57 -5.96 -2.76
C LEU A 12 7.79 -5.03 -2.72
N GLU A 13 8.51 -4.98 -1.59
CA GLU A 13 9.81 -4.30 -1.46
C GLU A 13 10.84 -4.83 -2.45
N GLY A 14 10.85 -6.14 -2.72
CA GLY A 14 11.69 -6.75 -3.76
C GLY A 14 11.36 -6.28 -5.18
N PHE A 15 10.13 -5.82 -5.42
CA PHE A 15 9.71 -5.19 -6.68
C PHE A 15 9.87 -3.66 -6.68
N GLY A 16 10.47 -3.09 -5.63
CA GLY A 16 10.71 -1.66 -5.48
C GLY A 16 9.54 -0.85 -4.95
N TRP A 17 8.46 -1.51 -4.50
CA TRP A 17 7.39 -0.81 -3.78
C TRP A 17 7.87 -0.44 -2.38
N SER A 18 7.34 0.65 -1.84
CA SER A 18 7.70 1.10 -0.49
C SER A 18 6.48 1.68 0.23
N ILE A 19 6.51 1.69 1.56
CA ILE A 19 5.48 2.36 2.34
C ILE A 19 5.56 3.87 2.07
N ALA A 20 4.49 4.44 1.54
CA ALA A 20 4.35 5.88 1.37
C ALA A 20 3.89 6.52 2.69
N PHE A 21 2.78 6.04 3.24
CA PHE A 21 2.24 6.49 4.52
C PHE A 21 1.21 5.50 5.07
N VAL A 22 0.85 5.64 6.35
CA VAL A 22 -0.21 4.85 7.00
C VAL A 22 -1.36 5.78 7.35
N ARG A 23 -2.54 5.55 6.76
CA ARG A 23 -3.75 6.32 7.06
C ARG A 23 -4.40 5.78 8.33
N ARG A 24 -4.64 6.66 9.30
CA ARG A 24 -5.38 6.35 10.54
C ARG A 24 -6.56 7.30 10.67
N ALA A 25 -7.75 6.81 10.35
CA ALA A 25 -8.98 7.52 10.65
C ALA A 25 -9.48 7.13 12.05
N PRO A 26 -10.16 8.04 12.78
CA PRO A 26 -10.79 7.69 14.05
C PRO A 26 -11.75 6.51 13.84
N PHE A 27 -11.69 5.51 14.73
CA PHE A 27 -12.56 4.33 14.72
C PHE A 27 -12.42 3.39 13.50
N GLN A 28 -11.34 3.49 12.72
CA GLN A 28 -11.03 2.57 11.63
C GLN A 28 -9.66 1.92 11.82
N GLU A 29 -9.49 0.73 11.24
CA GLU A 29 -8.18 0.08 11.21
C GLU A 29 -7.18 0.89 10.37
N PRO A 30 -5.89 0.88 10.75
CA PRO A 30 -4.85 1.56 10.00
C PRO A 30 -4.68 0.95 8.60
N LEU A 31 -4.74 1.78 7.57
CA LEU A 31 -4.54 1.39 6.18
C LEU A 31 -3.10 1.71 5.75
N ILE A 32 -2.40 0.70 5.26
CA ILE A 32 -1.01 0.84 4.78
C ILE A 32 -1.05 1.21 3.31
N VAL A 33 -0.52 2.37 2.96
CA VAL A 33 -0.43 2.84 1.57
C VAL A 33 1.00 2.65 1.08
N LEU A 34 1.15 1.94 -0.03
CA LEU A 34 2.41 1.71 -0.72
C LEU A 34 2.49 2.59 -1.97
N ALA A 35 3.68 3.07 -2.30
CA ALA A 35 4.00 3.68 -3.58
C ALA A 35 4.74 2.68 -4.47
N ASP A 36 4.47 2.73 -5.77
CA ASP A 36 5.21 1.98 -6.77
C ASP A 36 6.63 2.55 -6.96
N PRO A 37 7.54 1.84 -7.65
CA PRO A 37 8.91 2.30 -7.86
C PRO A 37 9.03 3.65 -8.58
N SER A 38 8.02 4.01 -9.38
CA SER A 38 7.99 5.31 -10.08
C SER A 38 7.47 6.46 -9.19
N GLY A 39 6.83 6.14 -8.06
CA GLY A 39 6.18 7.10 -7.18
C GLY A 39 4.89 7.70 -7.73
N HIS A 40 4.43 7.27 -8.91
CA HIS A 40 3.24 7.79 -9.58
C HIS A 40 1.97 7.03 -9.22
N ARG A 41 2.08 5.80 -8.72
CA ARG A 41 0.96 4.97 -8.32
C ARG A 41 1.02 4.63 -6.85
N HIS A 42 -0.15 4.62 -6.25
CA HIS A 42 -0.34 4.19 -4.87
C HIS A 42 -1.25 2.96 -4.84
N GLY A 43 -1.01 2.06 -3.90
CA GLY A 43 -1.86 0.91 -3.61
C GLY A 43 -2.05 0.76 -2.10
N VAL A 44 -3.18 0.18 -1.71
CA VAL A 44 -3.49 -0.13 -0.31
C VAL A 44 -3.18 -1.58 -0.06
N LEU A 45 -2.33 -1.85 0.93
CA LEU A 45 -2.05 -3.21 1.38
C LEU A 45 -3.16 -3.64 2.36
N LEU A 46 -4.02 -4.55 1.91
CA LEU A 46 -5.13 -5.11 2.68
C LEU A 46 -4.64 -6.13 3.72
N ASP A 47 -5.50 -6.48 4.67
CA ASP A 47 -5.20 -7.37 5.80
C ASP A 47 -4.89 -8.82 5.39
N ASP A 48 -5.48 -9.27 4.29
CA ASP A 48 -5.23 -10.54 3.60
C ASP A 48 -3.90 -10.58 2.83
N GLY A 49 -3.17 -9.46 2.77
CA GLY A 49 -1.92 -9.32 2.03
C GLY A 49 -2.07 -8.98 0.54
N SER A 50 -3.30 -8.78 0.06
CA SER A 50 -3.58 -8.31 -1.30
C SER A 50 -3.25 -6.83 -1.43
N LEU A 51 -2.77 -6.42 -2.60
CA LEU A 51 -2.53 -5.02 -2.94
C LEU A 51 -3.70 -4.49 -3.78
N ASP A 52 -4.55 -3.66 -3.18
CA ASP A 52 -5.58 -2.94 -3.92
C ASP A 52 -4.98 -1.70 -4.58
N SER A 53 -4.92 -1.72 -5.91
CA SER A 53 -4.43 -0.61 -6.74
C SER A 53 -5.54 0.10 -7.52
N SER A 54 -6.81 -0.18 -7.20
CA SER A 54 -7.98 0.45 -7.83
C SER A 54 -8.02 1.97 -7.63
N GLY A 55 -7.33 2.47 -6.60
CA GLY A 55 -7.13 3.89 -6.33
C GLY A 55 -5.96 4.53 -7.07
N SER A 56 -5.53 4.01 -8.22
CA SER A 56 -4.50 4.67 -9.04
C SER A 56 -4.94 6.09 -9.39
N LEU A 57 -4.47 7.05 -8.59
CA LEU A 57 -4.70 8.46 -8.79
C LEU A 57 -3.97 8.83 -10.08
N GLN A 58 -4.67 8.82 -11.21
CA GLN A 58 -4.14 9.48 -12.40
C GLN A 58 -4.08 10.97 -12.08
N LEU A 59 -2.90 11.44 -11.67
CA LEU A 59 -2.56 12.86 -11.69
C LEU A 59 -2.72 13.32 -13.14
N ARG A 60 -3.88 13.88 -13.48
CA ARG A 60 -4.08 14.58 -14.74
C ARG A 60 -3.37 15.93 -14.62
N GLY A 61 -2.32 16.10 -15.41
CA GLY A 61 -1.69 17.40 -15.64
C GLY A 61 -2.56 18.33 -16.47
#